data_AF-A0A2J8VX17-F1
#
_entry.id   AF-A0A2J8VX17-F1
#
_cell.length_a   1.000
_cell.length_b   1.000
_cell.length_c   1.000
_cell.angle_alpha   90.00
_cell.angle_beta   90.00
_cell.angle_gamma   90.00
#
_symmetry.space_group_name_H-M   'P 1'
#
loop_
_entity.id
_entity.type
_entity.pdbx_description
1 polymer ?
#
loop_
_entity_poly.entity_id
_entity_poly.type
_entity_poly.pdbx_seq_one_letter_code
_entity_poly.pdbx_strand_id
1 'polypeptide(L)'
;YSERHGWGYLVPGRRDNLASLPTGTTLESAGVVCPYRAIESLYRKHCLEQGKQQLIPQEAGLAEEFLLTDNSAIWQTVEELDYLEVEAEAKMENLRAPVPGQPLVLTARGGPKDTQPSYHHGNGPYNDVDIPGCWFFKLPHKDGNSCNVGSPFAKDFLPKMEDGTLQAGPGGASGPRALEINKMISFWRNAHKRISSQMVVWLPRSALPRAVIRHPDYDEEGLYGAILPQVVTAGTITRRAVEPTWLTASNARPDRVGSELKAMVQAPPGYTLVGADVDSQELWIAAVLGDAHFAGMHGCTAFGWMTLQGRKSRGTDLHSKTATTVGISREHAKIFNYGRIYGAGQPFAERLLMQFNHRLTQQEAAEKAQQMYAATKGLRWH
;
A
#
# COMPACT_ATOMS: atom_id res chain seq x y z
N TYR A 1 2.26 15.01 -14.68
CA TYR A 1 1.21 15.54 -13.80
C TYR A 1 0.26 16.41 -14.63
N SER A 2 -1.03 16.41 -14.32
CA SER A 2 -2.06 17.31 -14.88
C SER A 2 -2.73 18.05 -13.73
N GLU A 3 -2.95 19.37 -13.85
CA GLU A 3 -3.59 20.16 -12.78
C GLU A 3 -5.00 19.70 -12.47
N ARG A 4 -5.76 19.29 -13.50
CA ARG A 4 -7.16 18.85 -13.35
C ARG A 4 -7.27 17.41 -12.84
N HIS A 5 -6.42 16.52 -13.37
CA HIS A 5 -6.56 15.08 -13.16
C HIS A 5 -5.50 14.47 -12.23
N GLY A 6 -4.53 15.26 -11.79
CA GLY A 6 -3.43 14.82 -10.92
C GLY A 6 -2.36 14.00 -11.65
N TRP A 7 -1.72 13.09 -10.92
CA TRP A 7 -0.77 12.15 -11.52
C TRP A 7 -1.46 11.07 -12.35
N GLY A 8 -0.85 10.76 -13.49
CA GLY A 8 -1.32 9.81 -14.48
C GLY A 8 -0.16 9.26 -15.30
N TYR A 9 -0.46 8.36 -16.21
CA TYR A 9 0.48 7.72 -17.11
C TYR A 9 0.04 7.88 -18.56
N LEU A 10 1.01 7.72 -19.47
CA LEU A 10 0.82 7.92 -20.90
C LEU A 10 0.74 6.58 -21.63
N VAL A 11 -0.23 6.47 -22.52
CA VAL A 11 -0.40 5.32 -23.41
C VAL A 11 -0.19 5.80 -24.85
N PRO A 12 0.87 5.35 -25.54
CA PRO A 12 1.19 5.82 -26.89
C PRO A 12 0.20 5.27 -27.93
N GLY A 13 -0.03 6.00 -29.01
CA GLY A 13 -0.88 5.58 -30.13
C GLY A 13 -2.02 6.54 -30.47
N ARG A 14 -2.00 7.75 -29.90
CA ARG A 14 -2.93 8.84 -30.26
C ARG A 14 -2.50 9.46 -31.59
N ARG A 15 -3.35 9.41 -32.63
CA ARG A 15 -2.98 9.84 -33.99
C ARG A 15 -3.58 11.18 -34.40
N ASP A 16 -4.72 11.54 -33.83
CA ASP A 16 -5.46 12.78 -34.07
C ASP A 16 -4.64 14.04 -33.71
N ASN A 17 -3.77 13.95 -32.70
CA ASN A 17 -2.99 15.08 -32.20
C ASN A 17 -1.51 15.09 -32.65
N LEU A 18 -1.12 14.20 -33.57
CA LEU A 18 0.24 14.18 -34.13
C LEU A 18 0.42 15.18 -35.29
N ALA A 19 -0.67 15.55 -35.97
CA ALA A 19 -0.66 16.37 -37.18
C ALA A 19 -0.67 17.89 -36.91
N SER A 20 -0.73 18.33 -35.64
CA SER A 20 -0.77 19.74 -35.25
C SER A 20 0.61 20.38 -35.01
N LEU A 21 1.71 19.66 -35.22
CA LEU A 21 3.06 20.24 -35.22
C LEU A 21 3.29 20.98 -36.54
N PRO A 22 3.48 22.32 -36.55
CA PRO A 22 3.71 23.05 -37.78
C PRO A 22 5.06 22.63 -38.36
N THR A 23 5.04 22.00 -39.53
CA THR A 23 6.18 21.97 -40.45
C THR A 23 6.40 23.39 -40.96
N GLY A 24 7.06 24.23 -40.17
CA GLY A 24 7.45 25.56 -40.58
C GLY A 24 7.55 26.56 -39.42
N THR A 25 8.72 27.17 -39.34
CA THR A 25 9.05 28.47 -38.72
C THR A 25 9.25 28.60 -37.19
N THR A 26 10.47 29.08 -36.91
CA THR A 26 10.92 30.00 -35.85
C THR A 26 11.00 29.51 -34.40
N LEU A 27 12.22 29.64 -33.86
CA LEU A 27 12.58 29.54 -32.45
C LEU A 27 11.74 30.52 -31.61
N GLU A 28 10.52 30.15 -31.22
CA GLU A 28 9.75 30.91 -30.22
C GLU A 28 8.66 30.02 -29.58
N SER A 29 9.10 28.90 -29.01
CA SER A 29 8.54 28.28 -27.80
C SER A 29 9.35 27.02 -27.52
N ALA A 30 10.41 27.16 -26.72
CA ALA A 30 11.18 26.03 -26.20
C ALA A 30 10.39 25.28 -25.11
N GLY A 31 9.16 24.85 -25.44
CA GLY A 31 8.46 23.82 -24.67
C GLY A 31 9.06 22.48 -25.04
N VAL A 32 9.47 21.69 -24.05
CA VAL A 32 10.00 20.34 -24.25
C VAL A 32 8.95 19.53 -25.02
N VAL A 33 9.21 19.26 -26.30
CA VAL A 33 8.34 18.42 -27.13
C VAL A 33 8.36 17.02 -26.54
N CYS A 34 7.20 16.51 -26.15
CA CYS A 34 7.06 15.18 -25.56
C CYS A 34 7.72 14.12 -26.47
N PRO A 35 8.64 13.28 -25.96
CA PRO A 35 9.37 12.31 -26.76
C PRO A 35 8.50 11.08 -27.07
N TYR A 36 7.41 11.25 -27.83
CA TYR A 36 6.41 10.20 -28.05
C TYR A 36 7.02 8.93 -28.65
N ARG A 37 8.03 9.05 -29.54
CA ARG A 37 8.72 7.90 -30.15
C ARG A 37 9.47 7.07 -29.10
N ALA A 38 10.07 7.73 -28.11
CA ALA A 38 10.73 7.04 -27.01
C ALA A 38 9.70 6.32 -26.12
N ILE A 39 8.58 6.99 -25.80
CA ILE A 39 7.47 6.40 -25.04
C ILE A 39 6.88 5.18 -25.77
N GLU A 40 6.67 5.29 -27.08
CA GLU A 40 6.18 4.19 -27.93
C GLU A 40 7.16 3.01 -27.96
N SER A 41 8.46 3.28 -28.11
CA SER A 41 9.50 2.25 -28.06
C SER A 41 9.53 1.52 -26.73
N LEU A 42 9.44 2.25 -25.61
CA LEU A 42 9.38 1.68 -24.27
C LEU A 42 8.13 0.82 -24.07
N TYR A 43 6.97 1.31 -24.49
CA TYR A 43 5.72 0.57 -24.43
C TYR A 43 5.78 -0.73 -25.24
N ARG A 44 6.31 -0.68 -26.47
CA ARG A 44 6.49 -1.88 -27.31
C ARG A 44 7.44 -2.90 -26.65
N LYS A 45 8.56 -2.43 -26.08
CA LYS A 45 9.49 -3.29 -25.34
C LYS A 45 8.79 -3.96 -24.15
N HIS A 46 8.02 -3.18 -23.38
CA HIS A 46 7.23 -3.71 -22.26
C HIS A 46 6.22 -4.77 -22.72
N CYS A 47 5.48 -4.53 -23.81
CA CYS A 47 4.53 -5.51 -24.36
C CYS A 47 5.22 -6.82 -24.78
N LEU A 48 6.43 -6.73 -25.36
CA LEU A 48 7.22 -7.91 -25.74
C LEU A 48 7.71 -8.69 -24.51
N GLU A 49 8.10 -8.01 -23.43
CA GLU A 49 8.53 -8.63 -22.18
C GLU A 49 7.34 -9.27 -21.44
N GLN A 50 6.18 -8.62 -21.40
CA GLN A 50 4.93 -9.16 -20.86
C GLN A 50 4.50 -10.43 -21.61
N GLY A 51 4.58 -10.42 -22.96
CA GLY A 51 4.28 -11.59 -23.78
C GLY A 51 5.22 -12.78 -23.53
N LYS A 52 6.47 -12.53 -23.11
CA LYS A 52 7.42 -13.58 -22.70
C LYS A 52 7.19 -14.07 -21.27
N GLN A 53 6.79 -13.20 -20.34
CA GLN A 53 6.47 -13.58 -18.95
C GLN A 53 5.23 -14.46 -18.83
N GLN A 54 4.26 -14.36 -19.74
CA GLN A 54 3.11 -15.28 -19.77
C GLN A 54 3.49 -16.73 -20.10
N LEU A 55 4.69 -16.97 -20.66
CA LEU A 55 5.16 -18.31 -21.06
C LEU A 55 6.06 -19.00 -20.02
N ILE A 56 6.46 -18.31 -18.94
CA ILE A 56 7.36 -18.85 -17.92
C ILE A 56 6.64 -18.84 -16.56
N PRO A 57 6.45 -19.99 -15.87
CA PRO A 57 5.95 -20.01 -14.50
C PRO A 57 6.92 -19.24 -13.59
N GLN A 58 6.44 -18.22 -12.89
CA GLN A 58 7.24 -17.45 -11.94
C GLN A 58 7.62 -18.31 -10.73
N GLU A 59 8.81 -18.88 -10.73
CA GLU A 59 9.49 -19.31 -9.49
C GLU A 59 10.17 -18.08 -8.87
N ALA A 60 9.74 -17.73 -7.66
CA ALA A 60 10.31 -16.63 -6.89
C ALA A 60 11.67 -17.07 -6.28
N GLY A 61 12.75 -16.85 -7.02
CA GLY A 61 14.11 -16.92 -6.51
C GLY A 61 14.47 -15.63 -5.75
N LEU A 62 14.66 -15.73 -4.43
CA LEU A 62 15.30 -14.69 -3.63
C LEU A 62 16.77 -14.58 -4.05
N ALA A 63 17.17 -13.44 -4.59
CA ALA A 63 18.59 -13.12 -4.77
C ALA A 63 19.05 -12.29 -3.56
N GLU A 64 19.83 -12.93 -2.68
CA GLU A 64 20.75 -12.30 -1.75
C GLU A 64 21.95 -11.75 -2.53
N GLU A 65 22.14 -10.43 -2.53
CA GLU A 65 23.39 -9.68 -2.79
C GLU A 65 23.03 -8.21 -2.48
N PHE A 66 23.68 -7.40 -1.65
CA PHE A 66 25.06 -7.35 -1.18
C PHE A 66 25.13 -6.46 0.09
N LEU A 67 26.13 -6.72 0.93
CA LEU A 67 26.52 -5.93 2.10
C LEU A 67 27.45 -4.75 1.74
N LEU A 68 27.37 -3.69 2.56
CA LEU A 68 28.41 -2.69 2.88
C LEU A 68 28.91 -1.75 1.76
N THR A 69 28.40 -0.52 1.76
CA THR A 69 29.21 0.70 1.49
C THR A 69 28.64 1.89 2.29
N ASP A 70 29.53 2.81 2.65
CA ASP A 70 29.49 3.82 3.72
C ASP A 70 28.16 4.51 4.08
N ASN A 71 27.84 4.48 5.38
CA ASN A 71 26.64 5.02 6.01
C ASN A 71 26.48 6.56 5.91
N SER A 72 27.51 7.33 5.54
CA SER A 72 27.44 8.81 5.53
C SER A 72 26.75 9.38 4.29
N ALA A 73 26.86 8.73 3.13
CA ALA A 73 26.26 9.20 1.87
C ALA A 73 24.74 9.04 1.86
N ILE A 74 24.22 8.02 2.55
CA ILE A 74 22.78 7.78 2.69
C ILE A 74 22.11 8.95 3.42
N TRP A 75 22.68 9.41 4.53
CA TRP A 75 22.09 10.50 5.32
C TRP A 75 22.06 11.84 4.57
N GLN A 76 23.10 12.16 3.78
CA GLN A 76 23.11 13.36 2.94
C GLN A 76 22.03 13.30 1.84
N THR A 77 21.85 12.14 1.20
CA THR A 77 20.81 11.97 0.17
C THR A 77 19.41 12.06 0.76
N VAL A 78 19.22 11.60 2.01
CA VAL A 78 17.94 11.71 2.73
C VAL A 78 17.60 13.15 3.06
N GLU A 79 18.57 13.94 3.55
CA GLU A 79 18.37 15.36 3.81
C GLU A 79 18.05 16.12 2.52
N GLU A 80 18.80 15.89 1.43
CA GLU A 80 18.55 16.52 0.13
C GLU A 80 17.14 16.22 -0.43
N LEU A 81 16.67 14.98 -0.30
CA LEU A 81 15.33 14.59 -0.77
C LEU A 81 14.21 15.21 0.10
N ASP A 82 14.42 15.37 1.40
CA ASP A 82 13.46 16.00 2.30
C ASP A 82 13.33 17.51 2.01
N TYR A 83 14.45 18.19 1.75
CA TYR A 83 14.45 19.60 1.32
C TYR A 83 13.74 19.81 -0.02
N LEU A 84 13.96 18.93 -0.99
CA LEU A 84 13.32 19.02 -2.31
C LEU A 84 11.80 18.78 -2.27
N GLU A 85 11.32 17.92 -1.37
CA GLU A 85 9.88 17.71 -1.18
C GLU A 85 9.22 18.85 -0.41
N VAL A 86 9.87 19.42 0.61
CA VAL A 86 9.36 20.62 1.31
C VAL A 86 9.28 21.82 0.34
N GLU A 87 10.24 21.98 -0.56
CA GLU A 87 10.15 22.99 -1.63
C GLU A 87 9.01 22.72 -2.62
N ALA A 88 8.77 21.45 -2.98
CA ALA A 88 7.69 21.07 -3.89
C ALA A 88 6.31 21.29 -3.25
N GLU A 89 6.16 20.96 -1.96
CA GLU A 89 4.94 21.20 -1.19
C GLU A 89 4.69 22.70 -0.99
N ALA A 90 5.73 23.49 -0.67
CA ALA A 90 5.62 24.95 -0.54
C ALA A 90 5.29 25.65 -1.86
N LYS A 91 5.82 25.16 -2.99
CA LYS A 91 5.43 25.65 -4.34
C LYS A 91 3.99 25.30 -4.68
N MET A 92 3.48 24.15 -4.22
CA MET A 92 2.07 23.75 -4.39
C MET A 92 1.11 24.55 -3.50
N GLU A 93 1.55 24.98 -2.32
CA GLU A 93 0.74 25.76 -1.38
C GLU A 93 0.60 27.23 -1.82
N ASN A 94 1.64 27.81 -2.42
CA ASN A 94 1.62 29.17 -2.98
C ASN A 94 0.73 29.34 -4.23
N LEU A 95 0.22 28.25 -4.81
CA LEU A 95 -0.73 28.28 -5.93
C LEU A 95 -2.20 28.26 -5.48
N ARG A 96 -2.49 28.22 -4.17
CA ARG A 96 -3.85 28.29 -3.63
C ARG A 96 -4.29 29.74 -3.36
N ALA A 97 -4.68 30.47 -4.40
CA ALA A 97 -5.59 31.60 -4.25
C ALA A 97 -7.04 31.13 -4.50
N PRO A 98 -8.03 31.47 -3.66
CA PRO A 98 -9.40 31.00 -3.83
C PRO A 98 -10.10 31.78 -4.95
N VAL A 99 -10.51 31.09 -6.01
CA VAL A 99 -11.49 31.61 -6.97
C VAL A 99 -12.87 31.11 -6.52
N PRO A 100 -13.82 31.98 -6.13
CA PRO A 100 -15.15 31.54 -5.73
C PRO A 100 -16.01 31.27 -6.98
N GLY A 101 -16.58 30.06 -7.04
CA GLY A 101 -17.67 29.71 -7.97
C GLY A 101 -17.23 28.95 -9.21
N GLN A 102 -17.14 27.61 -9.11
CA GLN A 102 -17.33 26.73 -10.26
C GLN A 102 -18.30 25.60 -9.88
N PRO A 103 -19.27 25.28 -10.77
CA PRO A 103 -20.28 24.27 -10.49
C PRO A 103 -19.66 22.86 -10.46
N LEU A 104 -20.27 21.97 -9.67
CA LEU A 104 -19.99 20.54 -9.63
C LEU A 104 -19.98 19.97 -11.06
N VAL A 105 -18.80 19.61 -11.57
CA VAL A 105 -18.65 19.09 -12.92
C VAL A 105 -19.08 17.63 -12.96
N LEU A 106 -20.15 17.40 -13.73
CA LEU A 106 -20.63 16.11 -14.20
C LEU A 106 -19.47 15.27 -14.72
N THR A 107 -19.37 14.02 -14.23
CA THR A 107 -18.57 12.98 -14.88
C THR A 107 -18.95 12.94 -16.35
N ALA A 108 -18.05 13.31 -17.25
CA ALA A 108 -18.29 13.31 -18.69
C ALA A 108 -18.51 11.87 -19.20
N ARG A 109 -19.76 11.40 -19.11
CA ARG A 109 -20.28 10.36 -20.01
C ARG A 109 -20.56 11.05 -21.35
N GLY A 110 -19.58 11.04 -22.26
CA GLY A 110 -19.81 11.46 -23.64
C GLY A 110 -18.66 12.23 -24.30
N GLY A 111 -17.52 11.56 -24.52
CA GLY A 111 -16.61 11.91 -25.62
C GLY A 111 -16.86 10.96 -26.82
N PRO A 112 -16.43 11.30 -28.05
CA PRO A 112 -16.58 10.43 -29.21
C PRO A 112 -15.92 9.08 -28.91
N LYS A 113 -16.70 8.00 -29.01
CA LYS A 113 -16.21 6.63 -28.74
C LYS A 113 -15.16 6.15 -29.77
N ASP A 114 -15.01 6.86 -30.88
CA ASP A 114 -14.21 6.42 -32.04
C ASP A 114 -12.70 6.66 -31.89
N THR A 115 -12.25 7.39 -30.88
CA THR A 115 -10.82 7.69 -30.68
C THR A 115 -10.19 7.04 -29.46
N GLN A 116 -10.93 6.32 -28.61
CA GLN A 116 -10.37 5.65 -27.44
C GLN A 116 -9.43 4.48 -27.85
N PRO A 117 -8.27 4.28 -27.18
CA PRO A 117 -7.41 3.13 -27.49
C PRO A 117 -8.13 1.83 -27.12
N SER A 118 -8.47 1.01 -28.12
CA SER A 118 -9.16 -0.28 -27.93
C SER A 118 -8.31 -1.34 -27.20
N TYR A 119 -6.99 -1.17 -27.21
CA TYR A 119 -6.02 -2.10 -26.63
C TYR A 119 -5.67 -1.79 -25.17
N HIS A 120 -6.21 -0.72 -24.58
CA HIS A 120 -5.87 -0.33 -23.21
C HIS A 120 -7.09 0.11 -22.40
N HIS A 121 -7.26 -0.50 -21.22
CA HIS A 121 -8.33 -0.20 -20.28
C HIS A 121 -7.74 0.49 -19.04
N GLY A 122 -8.32 1.63 -18.62
CA GLY A 122 -7.84 2.38 -17.46
C GLY A 122 -8.75 3.56 -17.12
N ASN A 123 -8.37 4.36 -16.12
CA ASN A 123 -9.10 5.58 -15.74
C ASN A 123 -8.83 6.70 -16.74
N GLY A 124 -9.66 6.79 -17.77
CA GLY A 124 -9.50 7.70 -18.91
C GLY A 124 -9.91 7.02 -20.22
N PRO A 125 -9.47 7.53 -21.38
CA PRO A 125 -8.53 8.63 -21.57
C PRO A 125 -9.19 9.99 -21.30
N TYR A 126 -8.38 10.94 -20.82
CA TYR A 126 -8.80 12.34 -20.63
C TYR A 126 -8.28 13.19 -21.78
N ASN A 127 -9.17 13.49 -22.74
CA ASN A 127 -8.81 14.15 -24.00
C ASN A 127 -8.36 15.61 -23.83
N ASP A 128 -8.69 16.24 -22.70
CA ASP A 128 -8.25 17.60 -22.36
C ASP A 128 -6.76 17.68 -21.99
N VAL A 129 -6.11 16.55 -21.74
CA VAL A 129 -4.65 16.46 -21.61
C VAL A 129 -4.06 16.07 -22.97
N ASP A 130 -3.70 17.08 -23.75
CA ASP A 130 -3.29 16.91 -25.14
C ASP A 130 -1.77 16.77 -25.30
N ILE A 131 -1.27 15.56 -25.02
CA ILE A 131 0.15 15.23 -25.20
C ILE A 131 0.34 14.57 -26.57
N PRO A 132 1.22 15.11 -27.45
CA PRO A 132 1.40 14.58 -28.79
C PRO A 132 1.70 13.07 -28.80
N GLY A 133 0.92 12.31 -29.58
CA GLY A 133 1.13 10.87 -29.75
C GLY A 133 0.64 9.99 -28.61
N CYS A 134 0.18 10.56 -27.49
CA CYS A 134 -0.16 9.82 -26.28
C CYS A 134 -1.57 10.13 -25.76
N TRP A 135 -2.21 9.11 -25.19
CA TRP A 135 -3.40 9.21 -24.36
C TRP A 135 -2.99 9.36 -22.90
N PHE A 136 -3.65 10.25 -22.15
CA PHE A 136 -3.45 10.39 -20.72
C PHE A 136 -4.48 9.59 -19.93
N PHE A 137 -4.00 8.73 -19.02
CA PHE A 137 -4.81 7.98 -18.07
C PHE A 137 -4.42 8.38 -16.65
N LYS A 138 -5.42 8.64 -15.81
CA LYS A 138 -5.22 9.02 -14.42
C LYS A 138 -4.82 7.79 -13.58
N LEU A 139 -3.92 7.97 -12.61
CA LEU A 139 -3.60 6.89 -11.67
C LEU A 139 -4.82 6.61 -10.76
N PRO A 140 -5.14 5.33 -10.50
CA PRO A 140 -6.24 4.97 -9.60
C PRO A 140 -5.90 5.39 -8.16
N HIS A 141 -6.87 6.03 -7.50
CA HIS A 141 -6.75 6.44 -6.10
C HIS A 141 -7.47 5.44 -5.19
N LYS A 142 -6.91 5.17 -4.00
CA LYS A 142 -7.48 4.18 -3.05
C LYS A 142 -8.92 4.49 -2.65
N ASP A 143 -9.25 5.78 -2.54
CA ASP A 143 -10.59 6.26 -2.12
C ASP A 143 -11.57 6.37 -3.30
N GLY A 144 -11.13 6.04 -4.52
CA GLY A 144 -11.97 6.01 -5.72
C GLY A 144 -11.46 6.89 -6.85
N ASN A 145 -11.92 6.60 -8.07
CA ASN A 145 -11.43 7.22 -9.31
C ASN A 145 -11.69 8.73 -9.43
N SER A 146 -12.62 9.27 -8.64
CA SER A 146 -12.88 10.71 -8.56
C SER A 146 -11.74 11.47 -7.86
N CYS A 147 -11.01 10.84 -6.94
CA CYS A 147 -9.91 11.46 -6.20
C CYS A 147 -8.62 11.49 -7.02
N ASN A 148 -7.84 12.56 -6.92
CA ASN A 148 -6.56 12.69 -7.62
C ASN A 148 -5.43 12.08 -6.79
N VAL A 149 -4.51 11.39 -7.46
CA VAL A 149 -3.25 10.96 -6.83
C VAL A 149 -2.33 12.18 -6.72
N GLY A 150 -1.94 12.51 -5.49
CA GLY A 150 -1.06 13.65 -5.19
C GLY A 150 0.42 13.36 -5.48
N SER A 151 0.89 12.15 -5.23
CA SER A 151 2.26 11.72 -5.55
C SER A 151 2.31 10.23 -5.91
N PRO A 152 3.02 9.83 -6.99
CA PRO A 152 3.27 8.43 -7.31
C PRO A 152 4.27 7.78 -6.34
N PHE A 153 4.94 8.58 -5.50
CA PHE A 153 5.84 8.12 -4.44
C PHE A 153 5.13 7.89 -3.10
N ALA A 154 3.81 8.13 -3.05
CA ALA A 154 3.02 7.94 -1.84
C ALA A 154 3.02 6.47 -1.40
N LYS A 155 2.80 6.26 -0.09
CA LYS A 155 2.74 4.95 0.56
C LYS A 155 1.85 3.93 -0.16
N ASP A 156 0.76 4.40 -0.77
CA ASP A 156 -0.22 3.55 -1.46
C ASP A 156 0.36 2.89 -2.74
N PHE A 157 1.42 3.45 -3.33
CA PHE A 157 2.07 2.94 -4.53
C PHE A 157 3.32 2.11 -4.23
N LEU A 158 3.82 2.08 -2.99
CA LEU A 158 4.97 1.24 -2.61
C LEU A 158 4.77 -0.25 -2.99
N PRO A 159 3.60 -0.87 -2.78
CA PRO A 159 3.39 -2.26 -3.21
C PRO A 159 3.51 -2.44 -4.74
N LYS A 160 3.15 -1.41 -5.52
CA LYS A 160 3.28 -1.42 -6.98
C LYS A 160 4.73 -1.26 -7.43
N MET A 161 5.57 -0.65 -6.61
CA MET A 161 7.01 -0.65 -6.83
C MET A 161 7.61 -2.01 -6.47
N GLU A 162 7.17 -2.61 -5.37
CA GLU A 162 7.61 -3.93 -4.90
C GLU A 162 7.27 -5.06 -5.89
N ASP A 163 6.07 -5.03 -6.49
CA ASP A 163 5.64 -6.04 -7.48
C ASP A 163 6.13 -5.74 -8.91
N GLY A 164 6.86 -4.64 -9.11
CA GLY A 164 7.40 -4.21 -10.38
C GLY A 164 6.38 -3.63 -11.37
N THR A 165 5.13 -3.36 -10.95
CA THR A 165 4.13 -2.65 -11.77
C THR A 165 4.55 -1.20 -12.03
N LEU A 166 5.16 -0.54 -11.04
CA LEU A 166 5.67 0.82 -11.12
C LEU A 166 7.20 0.78 -11.01
N GLN A 167 7.88 1.17 -12.09
CA GLN A 167 9.34 1.14 -12.16
C GLN A 167 9.87 2.52 -12.55
N ALA A 168 11.11 2.80 -12.13
CA ALA A 168 11.81 3.98 -12.59
C ALA A 168 12.17 3.85 -14.08
N GLY A 169 12.22 4.99 -14.77
CA GLY A 169 12.54 5.02 -16.20
C GLY A 169 13.94 4.52 -16.53
N PRO A 170 14.22 4.21 -17.82
CA PRO A 170 15.54 3.78 -18.25
C PRO A 170 16.51 4.97 -18.17
N GLY A 171 17.34 4.97 -17.13
CA GLY A 171 18.30 6.05 -16.86
C GLY A 171 19.44 5.65 -15.92
N GLY A 172 19.70 4.35 -15.74
CA GLY A 172 20.72 3.84 -14.81
C GLY A 172 20.21 3.60 -13.40
N ALA A 173 21.14 3.42 -12.44
CA ALA A 173 20.85 2.97 -11.08
C ALA A 173 20.12 4.01 -10.18
N SER A 174 20.13 5.29 -10.55
CA SER A 174 19.64 6.39 -9.69
C SER A 174 18.13 6.32 -9.42
N GLY A 175 17.32 6.04 -10.46
CA GLY A 175 15.86 5.96 -10.32
C GLY A 175 15.38 4.82 -9.41
N PRO A 176 15.80 3.55 -9.67
CA PRO A 176 15.49 2.44 -8.78
C PRO A 176 15.99 2.68 -7.35
N ARG A 177 17.20 3.25 -7.20
CA ARG A 177 17.75 3.57 -5.88
C ARG A 177 16.92 4.60 -5.12
N ALA A 178 16.40 5.63 -5.79
CA ALA A 178 15.50 6.60 -5.17
C ALA A 178 14.19 5.95 -4.69
N LEU A 179 13.63 5.01 -5.47
CA LEU A 179 12.44 4.24 -5.06
C LEU A 179 12.72 3.38 -3.82
N GLU A 180 13.88 2.73 -3.76
CA GLU A 180 14.33 1.96 -2.59
C GLU A 180 14.45 2.84 -1.35
N ILE A 181 15.13 3.99 -1.46
CA ILE A 181 15.30 4.93 -0.34
C ILE A 181 13.94 5.43 0.15
N ASN A 182 13.06 5.85 -0.77
CA ASN A 182 11.72 6.29 -0.42
C ASN A 182 10.94 5.18 0.32
N LYS A 183 11.04 3.94 -0.14
CA LYS A 183 10.44 2.78 0.51
C LYS A 183 10.96 2.59 1.95
N MET A 184 12.27 2.70 2.15
CA MET A 184 12.91 2.58 3.46
C MET A 184 12.42 3.64 4.46
N ILE A 185 12.17 4.85 3.98
CA ILE A 185 11.92 6.02 4.85
C ILE A 185 10.43 6.34 4.99
N SER A 186 9.59 5.87 4.07
CA SER A 186 8.13 6.13 4.08
C SER A 186 7.45 5.79 5.41
N PHE A 187 7.89 4.73 6.08
CA PHE A 187 7.38 4.39 7.41
C PHE A 187 7.90 5.38 8.47
N TRP A 188 9.21 5.59 8.48
CA TRP A 188 9.89 6.49 9.42
C TRP A 188 9.34 7.91 9.41
N ARG A 189 9.05 8.48 8.23
CA ARG A 189 8.45 9.82 8.09
C ARG A 189 7.21 10.02 8.96
N ASN A 190 6.34 9.00 9.02
CA ASN A 190 5.11 9.04 9.80
C ASN A 190 5.31 8.62 11.27
N ALA A 191 6.32 7.79 11.55
CA ALA A 191 6.54 7.21 12.86
C ALA A 191 7.44 8.09 13.76
N HIS A 192 8.45 8.76 13.20
CA HIS A 192 9.53 9.37 13.98
C HIS A 192 9.02 10.36 15.02
N LYS A 193 8.14 11.32 14.65
CA LYS A 193 7.61 12.31 15.61
C LYS A 193 6.91 11.63 16.78
N ARG A 194 6.12 10.60 16.49
CA ARG A 194 5.36 9.84 17.49
C ARG A 194 6.28 9.02 18.40
N ILE A 195 7.38 8.50 17.87
CA ILE A 195 8.41 7.77 18.62
C ILE A 195 9.21 8.73 19.51
N SER A 196 9.69 9.84 18.96
CA SER A 196 10.48 10.82 19.69
C SER A 196 9.67 11.55 20.76
N SER A 197 8.36 11.68 20.58
CA SER A 197 7.46 12.31 21.56
C SER A 197 6.96 11.36 22.65
N GLN A 198 7.50 10.13 22.75
CA GLN A 198 7.07 9.20 23.78
C GLN A 198 7.40 9.72 25.18
N MET A 199 6.49 9.51 26.12
CA MET A 199 6.72 9.85 27.52
C MET A 199 7.66 8.81 28.12
N VAL A 200 8.91 9.20 28.38
CA VAL A 200 9.93 8.34 29.00
C VAL A 200 10.23 8.87 30.40
N VAL A 201 10.22 7.97 31.37
CA VAL A 201 10.57 8.28 32.75
C VAL A 201 11.82 7.48 33.12
N TRP A 202 12.89 8.20 33.45
CA TRP A 202 14.13 7.60 33.96
C TRP A 202 14.05 7.45 35.47
N LEU A 203 14.47 6.29 35.98
CA LEU A 203 14.43 5.95 37.39
C LEU A 203 15.82 6.14 38.00
N PRO A 204 15.97 6.92 39.07
CA PRO A 204 17.23 6.94 39.81
C PRO A 204 17.46 5.58 40.48
N ARG A 205 18.73 5.26 40.77
CA ARG A 205 19.11 4.00 41.43
C ARG A 205 18.30 3.71 42.70
N SER A 206 17.94 4.73 43.48
CA SER A 206 17.15 4.59 44.70
C SER A 206 15.73 4.08 44.47
N ALA A 207 15.17 4.27 43.27
CA ALA A 207 13.84 3.82 42.87
C ALA A 207 13.86 2.47 42.15
N LEU A 208 15.04 1.94 41.79
CA LEU A 208 15.16 0.65 41.11
C LEU A 208 14.95 -0.51 42.09
N PRO A 209 14.24 -1.59 41.68
CA PRO A 209 14.11 -2.79 42.50
C PRO A 209 15.48 -3.41 42.81
N ARG A 210 15.66 -3.93 44.04
CA ARG A 210 16.91 -4.59 44.46
C ARG A 210 17.29 -5.77 43.55
N ALA A 211 16.31 -6.46 42.98
CA ALA A 211 16.54 -7.55 42.04
C ALA A 211 17.25 -7.08 40.76
N VAL A 212 16.95 -5.85 40.29
CA VAL A 212 17.61 -5.26 39.13
C VAL A 212 19.03 -4.86 39.48
N ILE A 213 19.23 -4.09 40.56
CA ILE A 213 20.54 -3.52 40.95
C ILE A 213 21.58 -4.62 41.26
N ARG A 214 21.13 -5.77 41.79
CA ARG A 214 22.02 -6.90 42.12
C ARG A 214 22.24 -7.88 40.98
N HIS A 215 21.57 -7.67 39.84
CA HIS A 215 21.72 -8.55 38.68
C HIS A 215 23.13 -8.40 38.07
N PRO A 216 23.78 -9.48 37.62
CA PRO A 216 25.12 -9.38 37.00
C PRO A 216 25.17 -8.42 35.80
N ASP A 217 24.09 -8.35 35.03
CA ASP A 217 23.98 -7.50 33.83
C ASP A 217 23.54 -6.05 34.15
N TYR A 218 23.49 -5.67 35.42
CA TYR A 218 23.21 -4.28 35.80
C TYR A 218 24.46 -3.41 35.62
N ASP A 219 24.29 -2.30 34.91
CA ASP A 219 25.32 -1.31 34.63
C ASP A 219 25.02 -0.03 35.40
N GLU A 220 25.93 0.41 36.27
CA GLU A 220 25.74 1.63 37.06
C GLU A 220 25.70 2.92 36.23
N GLU A 221 26.33 2.91 35.05
CA GLU A 221 26.32 4.05 34.11
C GLU A 221 25.11 4.01 33.16
N GLY A 222 24.37 2.91 33.15
CA GLY A 222 23.20 2.70 32.31
C GLY A 222 21.97 3.50 32.73
N LEU A 223 21.14 3.88 31.75
CA LEU A 223 19.85 4.52 31.99
C LEU A 223 18.73 3.47 32.08
N TYR A 224 18.13 3.34 33.26
CA TYR A 224 16.98 2.48 33.48
C TYR A 224 15.72 3.32 33.64
N GLY A 225 14.68 2.97 32.91
CA GLY A 225 13.45 3.74 32.89
C GLY A 225 12.29 2.94 32.31
N ALA A 226 11.18 3.62 32.15
CA ALA A 226 9.98 3.08 31.53
C ALA A 226 9.42 4.06 30.52
N ILE A 227 8.88 3.51 29.43
CA ILE A 227 8.03 4.24 28.50
C ILE A 227 6.60 4.14 29.05
N LEU A 228 5.89 5.26 29.12
CA LEU A 228 4.52 5.35 29.58
C LEU A 228 3.60 5.75 28.42
N PRO A 229 3.05 4.78 27.67
CA PRO A 229 2.10 5.07 26.61
C PRO A 229 0.82 5.68 27.17
N GLN A 230 0.36 6.78 26.57
CA GLN A 230 -0.90 7.43 26.96
C GLN A 230 -2.09 6.75 26.30
N VAL A 231 -2.44 5.56 26.79
CA VAL A 231 -3.51 4.73 26.22
C VAL A 231 -4.88 5.24 26.64
N VAL A 232 -5.73 5.55 25.66
CA VAL A 232 -7.16 5.77 25.88
C VAL A 232 -7.87 4.41 25.84
N THR A 233 -8.29 3.90 27.00
CA THR A 233 -8.79 2.51 27.15
C THR A 233 -10.00 2.18 26.29
N ALA A 234 -10.93 3.12 26.11
CA ALA A 234 -12.12 2.97 25.26
C ALA A 234 -12.20 4.12 24.25
N GLY A 235 -11.13 4.34 23.49
CA GLY A 235 -11.01 5.47 22.57
C GLY A 235 -11.83 5.36 21.27
N THR A 236 -12.34 4.18 20.94
CA THR A 236 -13.19 3.96 19.74
C THR A 236 -14.63 3.60 20.11
N ILE A 237 -15.56 3.70 19.15
CA ILE A 237 -16.96 3.24 19.31
C ILE A 237 -17.01 1.74 19.68
N THR A 238 -16.07 0.93 19.18
CA THR A 238 -15.94 -0.49 19.53
C THR A 238 -15.33 -0.74 20.91
N ARG A 239 -15.04 0.33 21.67
CA ARG A 239 -14.32 0.32 22.95
C ARG A 239 -12.90 -0.26 22.89
N ARG A 240 -12.33 -0.44 21.70
CA ARG A 240 -10.90 -0.73 21.55
C ARG A 240 -10.08 0.46 22.04
N ALA A 241 -8.95 0.12 22.67
CA ALA A 241 -7.99 1.10 23.12
C ALA A 241 -7.35 1.85 21.95
N VAL A 242 -6.98 3.10 22.20
CA VAL A 242 -6.32 3.97 21.21
C VAL A 242 -5.05 4.52 21.81
N GLU A 243 -3.95 4.29 21.10
CA GLU A 243 -2.65 4.89 21.36
C GLU A 243 -1.90 4.91 20.01
N PRO A 244 -1.34 6.06 19.59
CA PRO A 244 -0.91 6.24 18.21
C PRO A 244 0.43 5.58 17.85
N THR A 245 1.23 5.09 18.81
CA THR A 245 2.59 4.58 18.55
C THR A 245 2.68 3.07 18.74
N TRP A 246 2.50 2.60 19.96
CA TRP A 246 2.65 1.22 20.40
C TRP A 246 1.49 0.33 19.96
N LEU A 247 0.25 0.82 19.99
CA LEU A 247 -0.91 0.05 19.49
C LEU A 247 -1.00 0.04 17.95
N THR A 248 -0.16 0.82 17.26
CA THR A 248 -0.03 0.79 15.79
C THR A 248 1.32 0.29 15.30
N ALA A 249 2.17 -0.17 16.23
CA ALA A 249 3.52 -0.61 15.91
C ALA A 249 3.48 -1.83 14.99
N SER A 250 4.16 -1.73 13.86
CA SER A 250 4.27 -2.83 12.90
C SER A 250 5.29 -3.86 13.35
N ASN A 251 5.26 -5.04 12.72
CA ASN A 251 6.39 -5.96 12.79
C ASN A 251 7.59 -5.39 12.01
N ALA A 252 8.79 -5.77 12.45
CA ALA A 252 10.04 -5.38 11.80
C ALA A 252 10.06 -5.87 10.36
N ARG A 253 10.50 -4.98 9.46
CA ARG A 253 10.78 -5.29 8.06
C ARG A 253 12.16 -4.74 7.70
N PRO A 254 13.05 -5.54 7.08
CA PRO A 254 14.41 -5.11 6.75
C PRO A 254 14.48 -3.88 5.86
N ASP A 255 13.43 -3.67 5.07
CA ASP A 255 13.31 -2.62 4.06
C ASP A 255 12.59 -1.36 4.57
N ARG A 256 12.38 -1.21 5.88
CA ARG A 256 11.66 -0.06 6.49
C ARG A 256 12.25 0.35 7.82
N VAL A 257 12.82 1.55 7.86
CA VAL A 257 13.39 2.15 9.08
C VAL A 257 12.29 2.45 10.10
N GLY A 258 12.53 2.11 11.37
CA GLY A 258 11.60 2.29 12.49
C GLY A 258 10.54 1.20 12.63
N SER A 259 10.48 0.25 11.69
CA SER A 259 9.55 -0.88 11.80
C SER A 259 9.95 -1.85 12.93
N GLU A 260 11.21 -1.80 13.35
CA GLU A 260 11.86 -2.54 14.42
C GLU A 260 11.65 -1.93 15.82
N LEU A 261 10.88 -0.85 15.96
CA LEU A 261 10.66 -0.14 17.23
C LEU A 261 10.35 -1.06 18.42
N LYS A 262 9.54 -2.11 18.20
CA LYS A 262 9.18 -3.08 19.25
C LYS A 262 10.40 -3.80 19.85
N ALA A 263 11.43 -4.05 19.05
CA ALA A 263 12.65 -4.73 19.49
C ALA A 263 13.53 -3.84 20.38
N MET A 264 13.31 -2.52 20.36
CA MET A 264 14.02 -1.58 21.22
C MET A 264 13.46 -1.54 22.65
N VAL A 265 12.29 -2.15 22.89
CA VAL A 265 11.71 -2.27 24.24
C VAL A 265 12.33 -3.47 24.92
N GLN A 266 13.06 -3.20 26.00
CA GLN A 266 13.79 -4.21 26.75
C GLN A 266 13.21 -4.39 28.15
N ALA A 267 13.30 -5.61 28.67
CA ALA A 267 13.05 -5.86 30.09
C ALA A 267 14.24 -5.36 30.93
N PRO A 268 14.02 -4.87 32.17
CA PRO A 268 15.11 -4.56 33.07
C PRO A 268 15.89 -5.84 33.46
N PRO A 269 17.18 -5.72 33.87
CA PRO A 269 17.99 -6.84 34.32
C PRO A 269 17.27 -7.72 35.36
N GLY A 270 17.33 -9.04 35.16
CA GLY A 270 16.62 -10.02 35.99
C GLY A 270 15.13 -10.19 35.68
N TYR A 271 14.59 -9.51 34.68
CA TYR A 271 13.20 -9.64 34.21
C TYR A 271 13.15 -10.08 32.75
N THR A 272 11.97 -10.55 32.33
CA THR A 272 11.68 -10.89 30.93
C THR A 272 10.25 -10.51 30.60
N LEU A 273 10.01 -10.03 29.38
CA LEU A 273 8.66 -9.78 28.89
C LEU A 273 8.08 -11.09 28.34
N VAL A 274 6.99 -11.56 28.95
CA VAL A 274 6.24 -12.74 28.47
C VAL A 274 4.97 -12.25 27.80
N GLY A 275 4.77 -12.63 26.54
CA GLY A 275 3.59 -12.27 25.76
C GLY A 275 3.15 -13.43 24.88
N ALA A 276 1.86 -13.44 24.55
CA ALA A 276 1.27 -14.36 23.60
C ALA A 276 0.28 -13.59 22.71
N ASP A 277 0.19 -14.00 21.45
CA ASP A 277 -0.82 -13.50 20.52
C ASP A 277 -1.82 -14.62 20.23
N VAL A 278 -3.09 -14.26 20.13
CA VAL A 278 -4.16 -15.21 19.83
C VAL A 278 -4.42 -15.15 18.34
N ASP A 279 -3.95 -16.18 17.63
CA ASP A 279 -4.14 -16.29 16.19
C ASP A 279 -5.62 -16.19 15.82
N SER A 280 -5.94 -15.24 14.95
CA SER A 280 -7.26 -15.14 14.32
C SER A 280 -8.42 -15.05 15.33
N GLN A 281 -8.23 -14.33 16.44
CA GLN A 281 -9.23 -14.17 17.51
C GLN A 281 -10.62 -13.78 16.97
N GLU A 282 -10.72 -12.80 16.07
CA GLU A 282 -12.03 -12.36 15.56
C GLU A 282 -12.71 -13.40 14.66
N LEU A 283 -11.93 -14.22 13.94
CA LEU A 283 -12.45 -15.32 13.14
C LEU A 283 -13.02 -16.42 14.05
N TRP A 284 -12.35 -16.72 15.15
CA TRP A 284 -12.81 -17.67 16.17
C TRP A 284 -14.13 -17.25 16.80
N ILE A 285 -14.25 -15.98 17.19
CA ILE A 285 -15.50 -15.44 17.76
C ILE A 285 -16.64 -15.56 16.74
N ALA A 286 -16.41 -15.14 15.49
CA ALA A 286 -17.42 -15.24 14.44
C ALA A 286 -17.82 -16.70 14.16
N ALA A 287 -16.87 -17.64 14.25
CA ALA A 287 -17.10 -19.06 14.01
C ALA A 287 -17.98 -19.66 15.10
N VAL A 288 -17.64 -19.41 16.36
CA VAL A 288 -18.41 -19.91 17.50
C VAL A 288 -19.84 -19.36 17.49
N LEU A 289 -20.03 -18.09 17.15
CA LEU A 289 -21.36 -17.50 17.02
C LEU A 289 -22.18 -18.17 15.90
N GLY A 290 -21.56 -18.42 14.74
CA GLY A 290 -22.21 -19.10 13.62
C GLY A 290 -22.56 -20.55 13.95
N ASP A 291 -21.64 -21.29 14.55
CA ASP A 291 -21.81 -22.69 14.93
C ASP A 291 -22.90 -22.86 16.00
N ALA A 292 -22.92 -21.97 17.01
CA ALA A 292 -23.91 -21.97 18.08
C ALA A 292 -25.33 -21.80 17.53
N HIS A 293 -25.53 -20.90 16.56
CA HIS A 293 -26.83 -20.66 15.93
C HIS A 293 -27.22 -21.76 14.94
N PHE A 294 -26.26 -22.34 14.22
CA PHE A 294 -26.55 -23.30 13.16
C PHE A 294 -26.97 -24.67 13.70
N ALA A 295 -26.11 -25.31 14.50
CA ALA A 295 -26.38 -26.65 15.05
C ALA A 295 -25.96 -26.80 16.51
N GLY A 296 -25.46 -25.74 17.16
CA GLY A 296 -25.04 -25.78 18.57
C GLY A 296 -23.76 -26.58 18.80
N MET A 297 -22.96 -26.84 17.76
CA MET A 297 -21.78 -27.72 17.85
C MET A 297 -20.56 -27.06 17.19
N HIS A 298 -19.44 -27.01 17.89
CA HIS A 298 -18.21 -26.43 17.35
C HIS A 298 -17.78 -27.11 16.04
N GLY A 299 -17.45 -26.31 15.03
CA GLY A 299 -17.03 -26.78 13.72
C GLY A 299 -18.16 -27.30 12.83
N CYS A 300 -19.43 -27.13 13.21
CA CYS A 300 -20.55 -27.63 12.38
C CYS A 300 -20.75 -26.83 11.09
N THR A 301 -20.30 -25.57 11.04
CA THR A 301 -20.28 -24.78 9.81
C THR A 301 -18.95 -24.94 9.08
N ALA A 302 -18.93 -24.76 7.75
CA ALA A 302 -17.68 -24.79 6.97
C ALA A 302 -16.66 -23.76 7.48
N PHE A 303 -17.13 -22.59 7.92
CA PHE A 303 -16.31 -21.53 8.50
C PHE A 303 -15.75 -21.92 9.87
N GLY A 304 -16.58 -22.52 10.73
CA GLY A 304 -16.16 -23.10 12.01
C GLY A 304 -15.14 -24.22 11.83
N TRP A 305 -15.38 -25.14 10.90
CA TRP A 305 -14.47 -26.25 10.59
C TRP A 305 -13.10 -25.77 10.10
N MET A 306 -13.09 -24.80 9.19
CA MET A 306 -11.84 -24.19 8.68
C MET A 306 -11.07 -23.44 9.76
N THR A 307 -11.76 -22.85 10.75
CA THR A 307 -11.13 -22.15 11.87
C THR A 307 -10.62 -23.12 12.94
N LEU A 308 -11.34 -24.21 13.19
CA LEU A 308 -11.02 -25.23 14.20
C LEU A 308 -9.89 -26.19 13.76
N GLN A 309 -9.98 -26.73 12.53
CA GLN A 309 -9.11 -27.80 12.06
C GLN A 309 -8.21 -27.38 10.87
N GLY A 310 -8.48 -26.22 10.27
CA GLY A 310 -7.74 -25.73 9.12
C GLY A 310 -6.29 -25.39 9.47
N ARG A 311 -5.37 -25.79 8.59
CA ARG A 311 -3.92 -25.54 8.76
C ARG A 311 -3.37 -24.77 7.58
N LYS A 312 -2.61 -23.71 7.88
CA LYS A 312 -1.86 -22.92 6.89
C LYS A 312 -0.93 -23.79 6.04
N SER A 313 -0.17 -24.68 6.68
CA SER A 313 0.78 -25.57 5.99
C SER A 313 0.12 -26.54 5.00
N ARG A 314 -1.16 -26.89 5.21
CA ARG A 314 -1.93 -27.76 4.32
C ARG A 314 -2.84 -26.99 3.36
N GLY A 315 -2.82 -25.66 3.38
CA GLY A 315 -3.73 -24.82 2.61
C GLY A 315 -5.22 -25.06 2.93
N THR A 316 -5.52 -25.52 4.15
CA THR A 316 -6.88 -25.88 4.58
C THR A 316 -7.52 -24.85 5.50
N ASP A 317 -6.75 -23.84 5.94
CA ASP A 317 -7.29 -22.70 6.65
C ASP A 317 -8.10 -21.77 5.73
N LEU A 318 -8.97 -20.97 6.34
CA LEU A 318 -9.88 -20.08 5.63
C LEU A 318 -9.17 -19.16 4.63
N HIS A 319 -8.01 -18.61 4.99
CA HIS A 319 -7.28 -17.69 4.11
C HIS A 319 -6.74 -18.39 2.88
N SER A 320 -6.14 -19.58 3.04
CA SER A 320 -5.62 -20.34 1.90
C SER A 320 -6.74 -20.81 0.99
N LYS A 321 -7.87 -21.27 1.54
CA LYS A 321 -9.04 -21.66 0.74
C LYS A 321 -9.59 -20.49 -0.06
N THR A 322 -9.73 -19.33 0.57
CA THR A 322 -10.18 -18.10 -0.11
C THR A 322 -9.20 -17.68 -1.21
N ALA A 323 -7.89 -17.75 -0.93
CA ALA A 323 -6.83 -17.46 -1.89
C ALA A 323 -6.91 -18.36 -3.12
N THR A 324 -7.05 -19.67 -2.93
CA THR A 324 -7.19 -20.64 -4.02
C THR A 324 -8.47 -20.43 -4.83
N THR A 325 -9.62 -20.21 -4.17
CA THR A 325 -10.91 -20.00 -4.86
C THR A 325 -10.90 -18.77 -5.76
N VAL A 326 -10.25 -17.69 -5.32
CA VAL A 326 -10.27 -16.41 -6.05
C VAL A 326 -9.06 -16.25 -6.98
N GLY A 327 -7.97 -16.99 -6.73
CA GLY A 327 -6.71 -16.87 -7.45
C GLY A 327 -5.90 -15.66 -7.01
N ILE A 328 -5.80 -15.42 -5.70
CA ILE A 328 -5.05 -14.31 -5.09
C ILE A 328 -4.05 -14.84 -4.06
N SER A 329 -3.12 -14.00 -3.61
CA SER A 329 -2.21 -14.36 -2.53
C SER A 329 -2.96 -14.56 -1.21
N ARG A 330 -2.40 -15.39 -0.32
CA ARG A 330 -2.96 -15.60 1.02
C ARG A 330 -3.05 -14.32 1.84
N GLU A 331 -2.08 -13.42 1.70
CA GLU A 331 -2.08 -12.13 2.41
C GLU A 331 -3.20 -11.21 1.90
N HIS A 332 -3.49 -11.20 0.59
CA HIS A 332 -4.67 -10.51 0.06
C HIS A 332 -5.96 -11.14 0.58
N ALA A 333 -6.05 -12.48 0.60
CA ALA A 333 -7.21 -13.20 1.12
C ALA A 333 -7.49 -12.94 2.60
N LYS A 334 -6.47 -12.65 3.43
CA LYS A 334 -6.68 -12.18 4.80
C LYS A 334 -7.50 -10.91 4.83
N ILE A 335 -7.12 -9.90 4.03
CA ILE A 335 -7.81 -8.62 3.98
C ILE A 335 -9.28 -8.81 3.57
N PHE A 336 -9.55 -9.69 2.59
CA PHE A 336 -10.93 -10.04 2.21
C PHE A 336 -11.73 -10.69 3.35
N ASN A 337 -11.17 -11.71 3.99
CA ASN A 337 -11.87 -12.44 5.05
C ASN A 337 -12.21 -11.53 6.24
N TYR A 338 -11.26 -10.70 6.68
CA TYR A 338 -11.52 -9.73 7.74
C TYR A 338 -12.51 -8.66 7.30
N GLY A 339 -12.35 -8.08 6.11
CA GLY A 339 -13.30 -7.10 5.58
C GLY A 339 -14.74 -7.65 5.56
N ARG A 340 -14.92 -8.90 5.11
CA ARG A 340 -16.22 -9.57 5.08
C ARG A 340 -16.83 -9.73 6.47
N ILE A 341 -16.05 -10.15 7.47
CA ILE A 341 -16.52 -10.34 8.85
C ILE A 341 -16.94 -9.00 9.47
N TYR A 342 -16.29 -7.91 9.08
CA TYR A 342 -16.67 -6.55 9.48
C TYR A 342 -17.81 -5.95 8.67
N GLY A 343 -18.49 -6.75 7.83
CA GLY A 343 -19.68 -6.32 7.09
C GLY A 343 -19.41 -5.70 5.73
N ALA A 344 -18.17 -5.78 5.21
CA ALA A 344 -17.90 -5.36 3.85
C ALA A 344 -18.62 -6.28 2.85
N GLY A 345 -19.30 -5.67 1.87
CA GLY A 345 -20.07 -6.36 0.85
C GLY A 345 -19.30 -6.60 -0.45
N GLN A 346 -20.03 -7.09 -1.46
CA GLN A 346 -19.49 -7.36 -2.79
C GLN A 346 -18.80 -6.14 -3.44
N PRO A 347 -19.35 -4.91 -3.40
CA PRO A 347 -18.70 -3.74 -4.00
C PRO A 347 -17.35 -3.37 -3.37
N PHE A 348 -17.14 -3.73 -2.10
CA PHE A 348 -15.82 -3.58 -1.46
C PHE A 348 -14.85 -4.61 -2.02
N ALA A 349 -15.29 -5.87 -2.16
CA ALA A 349 -14.46 -6.94 -2.67
C ALA A 349 -14.01 -6.69 -4.12
N GLU A 350 -14.93 -6.25 -4.99
CA GLU A 350 -14.63 -5.91 -6.38
C GLU A 350 -13.55 -4.82 -6.47
N ARG A 351 -13.72 -3.72 -5.73
CA ARG A 351 -12.73 -2.63 -5.68
C ARG A 351 -11.38 -3.12 -5.19
N LEU A 352 -11.37 -3.94 -4.13
CA LEU A 352 -10.14 -4.46 -3.56
C LEU A 352 -9.42 -5.43 -4.53
N LEU A 353 -10.17 -6.26 -5.27
CA LEU A 353 -9.60 -7.13 -6.31
C LEU A 353 -8.92 -6.33 -7.41
N MET A 354 -9.57 -5.27 -7.88
CA MET A 354 -9.02 -4.39 -8.91
C MET A 354 -7.81 -3.59 -8.40
N GLN A 355 -7.76 -3.24 -7.12
CA GLN A 355 -6.59 -2.60 -6.51
C GLN A 355 -5.40 -3.56 -6.42
N PHE A 356 -5.63 -4.81 -6.03
CA PHE A 356 -4.57 -5.82 -5.98
C PHE A 356 -4.10 -6.21 -7.38
N ASN A 357 -5.02 -6.39 -8.32
CA ASN A 357 -4.71 -6.74 -9.70
C ASN A 357 -5.36 -5.74 -10.67
N HIS A 358 -4.56 -4.78 -11.12
CA HIS A 358 -4.97 -3.73 -12.06
C HIS A 358 -5.37 -4.26 -13.45
N ARG A 359 -5.10 -5.54 -13.74
CA ARG A 359 -5.47 -6.19 -15.01
C ARG A 359 -6.88 -6.78 -14.98
N LEU A 360 -7.49 -6.93 -13.81
CA LEU A 360 -8.86 -7.40 -13.71
C LEU A 360 -9.81 -6.32 -14.21
N THR A 361 -10.65 -6.69 -15.16
CA THR A 361 -11.79 -5.86 -15.55
C THR A 361 -12.81 -5.80 -14.42
N GLN A 362 -13.69 -4.80 -14.45
CA GLN A 362 -14.77 -4.69 -13.47
C GLN A 362 -15.69 -5.94 -13.50
N GLN A 363 -15.93 -6.50 -14.69
CA GLN A 363 -16.74 -7.71 -14.85
C GLN A 363 -16.05 -8.92 -14.20
N GLU A 364 -14.78 -9.18 -14.51
CA GLU A 364 -14.03 -10.29 -13.91
C GLU A 364 -13.90 -10.14 -12.39
N ALA A 365 -13.73 -8.91 -11.90
CA ALA A 365 -13.70 -8.63 -10.47
C ALA A 365 -15.06 -8.93 -9.81
N ALA A 366 -16.17 -8.58 -10.47
CA ALA A 366 -17.53 -8.89 -10.02
C ALA A 366 -17.79 -10.40 -9.99
N GLU A 367 -17.41 -11.13 -11.04
CA GLU A 367 -17.55 -12.59 -11.13
C GLU A 367 -16.73 -13.29 -10.03
N LYS A 368 -15.47 -12.89 -9.85
CA LYS A 368 -14.61 -13.41 -8.78
C LYS A 368 -15.14 -13.10 -7.38
N ALA A 369 -15.63 -11.87 -7.16
CA ALA A 369 -16.23 -11.50 -5.89
C ALA A 369 -17.49 -12.33 -5.63
N GLN A 370 -18.37 -12.47 -6.62
CA GLN A 370 -19.59 -13.28 -6.52
C GLN A 370 -19.27 -14.74 -6.22
N GLN A 371 -18.30 -15.34 -6.91
CA GLN A 371 -17.84 -16.70 -6.64
C GLN A 371 -17.30 -16.87 -5.22
N MET A 372 -16.48 -15.91 -4.75
CA MET A 372 -15.96 -15.90 -3.38
C MET A 372 -17.10 -15.88 -2.36
N TYR A 373 -18.08 -14.97 -2.53
CA TYR A 373 -19.22 -14.89 -1.62
C TYR A 373 -20.09 -16.13 -1.71
N ALA A 374 -20.39 -16.67 -2.90
CA ALA A 374 -21.17 -17.89 -3.04
C ALA A 374 -20.52 -19.10 -2.36
N ALA A 375 -19.19 -19.23 -2.44
CA ALA A 375 -18.46 -20.36 -1.86
C ALA A 375 -18.38 -20.30 -0.31
N THR A 376 -18.59 -19.13 0.29
CA THR A 376 -18.29 -18.89 1.72
C THR A 376 -19.45 -18.31 2.51
N LYS A 377 -20.43 -17.70 1.85
CA LYS A 377 -21.66 -17.15 2.42
C LYS A 377 -22.78 -18.10 2.02
N GLY A 378 -23.32 -18.82 3.00
CA GLY A 378 -24.47 -19.69 2.79
C GLY A 378 -25.67 -18.94 2.21
N LEU A 379 -26.62 -19.67 1.65
CA LEU A 379 -27.87 -19.09 1.15
C LEU A 379 -28.67 -18.50 2.31
N ARG A 380 -29.32 -17.36 2.07
CA ARG A 380 -30.22 -16.76 3.06
C ARG A 380 -31.35 -17.76 3.29
N TRP A 381 -31.45 -18.25 4.52
CA TRP A 381 -32.58 -19.07 4.94
C TRP A 381 -33.85 -18.21 4.85
N HIS A 382 -34.85 -18.69 4.10
CA HIS A 382 -36.17 -18.06 3.99
C HIS A 382 -37.13 -18.68 4.98
#